data_AF-A0A3D2D5D5-F1
#
_entry.id   AF-A0A3D2D5D5-F1
#
_cell.length_a   1.000
_cell.length_b   1.000
_cell.length_c   1.000
_cell.angle_alpha   90.00
_cell.angle_beta   90.00
_cell.angle_gamma   90.00
#
_symmetry.space_group_name_H-M   'P 1'
#
loop_
_entity.id
_entity.type
_entity.pdbx_description
1 polymer ?
#
loop_
_entity_poly.entity_id
_entity_poly.type
_entity_poly.pdbx_seq_one_letter_code
_entity_poly.pdbx_strand_id
1 'polypeptide(L)'
;MEFTAKTVEEAVNEALKTLGVERENVTVEVKEEPVKGLFGRLKGKAVVEVNVIETPKEEKKEEAGCAESGEKTLEFVKELLGLMGIEAECRLTENDSNTVITLNSDDSSALIGRRGEILDAVQTLAGAVLNIGNKVYKKVVVDCENYRDKREETLVRLAHKLEEKATDMRREVILEPMSPFERRIIHTALSESETVTTRSDGKEPNRYVVIVPNDKDENARPYNAARNARGGRDHERDRRDRGGRNGGRNNRGGMRGGNGRRSGFTEEKRKPSGFGTYLGNSLKDNK
;
A
#
# COMPACT_ATOMS: atom_id res chain seq x y z
N MET A 1 -54.21 16.60 -15.61
CA MET A 1 -54.84 16.10 -16.87
C MET A 1 -56.02 15.21 -16.51
N GLU A 2 -57.14 15.33 -17.21
CA GLU A 2 -58.35 14.54 -16.91
C GLU A 2 -58.44 13.28 -17.78
N PHE A 3 -58.82 12.15 -17.16
CA PHE A 3 -58.99 10.85 -17.81
C PHE A 3 -60.33 10.23 -17.40
N THR A 4 -60.97 9.56 -18.36
CA THR A 4 -62.35 9.09 -18.19
C THR A 4 -62.52 7.63 -18.62
N ALA A 5 -62.93 6.74 -17.70
CA ALA A 5 -63.14 5.31 -17.98
C ALA A 5 -64.40 4.74 -17.31
N LYS A 6 -64.64 3.43 -17.42
CA LYS A 6 -65.84 2.81 -16.79
C LYS A 6 -65.68 2.65 -15.27
N THR A 7 -64.44 2.57 -14.79
CA THR A 7 -64.09 2.50 -13.37
C THR A 7 -62.94 3.46 -13.05
N VAL A 8 -62.79 3.82 -11.77
CA VAL A 8 -61.71 4.70 -11.30
C VAL A 8 -60.34 4.07 -11.59
N GLU A 9 -60.19 2.76 -11.38
CA GLU A 9 -58.94 2.05 -11.63
C GLU A 9 -58.55 2.02 -13.12
N GLU A 10 -59.53 1.84 -14.02
CA GLU A 10 -59.29 1.91 -15.46
C GLU A 10 -58.82 3.30 -15.88
N ALA A 11 -59.45 4.36 -15.34
CA ALA A 11 -59.10 5.73 -15.66
C ALA A 11 -57.69 6.10 -15.18
N VAL A 12 -57.29 5.59 -14.01
CA VAL A 12 -55.92 5.75 -13.48
C VAL A 12 -54.90 5.00 -14.33
N ASN A 13 -55.17 3.75 -14.72
CA ASN A 13 -54.24 2.97 -15.53
C ASN A 13 -54.04 3.57 -16.93
N GLU A 14 -55.11 4.10 -17.53
CA GLU A 14 -55.03 4.81 -18.82
C GLU A 14 -54.22 6.12 -18.69
N ALA A 15 -54.39 6.84 -17.58
CA ALA A 15 -53.60 8.02 -17.26
C ALA A 15 -52.10 7.70 -17.14
N LEU A 16 -51.74 6.68 -16.36
CA LEU A 16 -50.34 6.25 -16.17
C LEU A 16 -49.70 5.81 -17.48
N LYS A 17 -50.44 5.05 -18.31
CA LYS A 17 -49.95 4.59 -19.62
C LYS A 17 -49.75 5.75 -20.59
N THR A 18 -50.64 6.73 -20.59
CA THR A 18 -50.56 7.90 -21.48
C THR A 18 -49.43 8.84 -21.05
N LEU A 19 -49.22 8.99 -19.74
CA LEU A 19 -48.19 9.86 -19.17
C LEU A 19 -46.81 9.19 -19.06
N GLY A 20 -46.73 7.86 -19.20
CA GLY A 20 -45.47 7.11 -19.12
C GLY A 20 -44.80 7.16 -17.75
N VAL A 21 -45.60 7.32 -16.68
CA VAL A 21 -45.14 7.47 -15.30
C VAL A 21 -45.76 6.38 -14.43
N GLU A 22 -45.08 6.03 -13.35
CA GLU A 22 -45.58 5.07 -12.36
C GLU A 22 -46.58 5.72 -11.39
N ARG A 23 -47.45 4.90 -10.77
CA ARG A 23 -48.51 5.36 -9.87
C ARG A 23 -48.01 6.20 -8.69
N GLU A 24 -46.76 5.98 -8.29
CA GLU A 24 -46.11 6.67 -7.18
C GLU A 24 -45.73 8.11 -7.52
N ASN A 25 -45.62 8.44 -8.82
CA ASN A 25 -45.20 9.76 -9.31
C ASN A 25 -46.37 10.65 -9.74
N VAL A 26 -47.59 10.30 -9.36
CA VAL A 26 -48.79 11.07 -9.72
C VAL A 26 -49.71 11.24 -8.52
N THR A 27 -50.33 12.42 -8.41
CA THR A 27 -51.50 12.63 -7.58
C THR A 27 -52.73 12.36 -8.42
N VAL A 28 -53.58 11.45 -7.94
CA VAL A 28 -54.88 11.14 -8.54
C VAL A 28 -55.97 11.74 -7.69
N GLU A 29 -56.76 12.64 -8.27
CA GLU A 29 -57.97 13.19 -7.68
C GLU A 29 -59.20 12.67 -8.44
N VAL A 30 -60.16 12.07 -7.72
CA VAL A 30 -61.38 11.52 -8.35
C VAL A 30 -62.44 12.61 -8.39
N LYS A 31 -62.82 13.06 -9.59
CA LYS A 31 -63.86 14.09 -9.78
C LYS A 31 -65.26 13.51 -9.85
N GLU A 32 -65.43 12.37 -10.51
CA GLU A 32 -66.72 11.70 -10.65
C GLU A 32 -66.58 10.20 -10.49
N GLU A 33 -67.43 9.61 -9.64
CA GLU A 33 -67.52 8.16 -9.47
C GLU A 33 -68.76 7.58 -10.18
N PRO A 34 -68.65 6.40 -10.80
CA PRO A 34 -69.79 5.75 -11.44
C PRO A 34 -70.77 5.26 -10.37
N VAL A 35 -72.01 5.71 -10.44
CA VAL A 35 -73.05 5.38 -9.45
C VAL A 35 -73.67 4.02 -9.79
N LYS A 36 -73.74 3.12 -8.80
CA LYS A 36 -74.47 1.85 -8.94
C LYS A 36 -75.98 2.10 -8.97
N GLY A 37 -76.63 1.79 -10.09
CA GLY A 37 -78.08 1.85 -10.23
C GLY A 37 -78.80 0.64 -9.64
N LEU A 38 -80.13 0.75 -9.45
CA LEU A 38 -81.02 -0.17 -8.72
C LEU A 38 -81.15 -1.62 -9.27
N PHE A 39 -80.34 -2.03 -10.25
CA PHE A 39 -80.28 -3.42 -10.74
C PHE A 39 -78.84 -3.88 -10.99
N GLY A 40 -77.88 -3.33 -10.24
CA GLY A 40 -76.45 -3.67 -10.37
C GLY A 40 -75.79 -3.14 -11.65
N ARG A 41 -76.50 -2.38 -12.49
CA ARG A 41 -75.94 -1.72 -13.68
C ARG A 41 -75.26 -0.41 -13.27
N LEU A 42 -73.96 -0.27 -13.57
CA LEU A 42 -73.21 0.97 -13.37
C LEU A 42 -73.72 2.06 -14.34
N LYS A 43 -74.00 3.25 -13.81
CA LYS A 43 -74.44 4.42 -14.58
C LYS A 43 -73.41 5.55 -14.39
N GLY A 44 -72.96 6.14 -15.49
CA GLY A 44 -71.90 7.16 -15.49
C GLY A 44 -70.53 6.58 -15.81
N LYS A 45 -69.56 7.47 -16.05
CA LYS A 45 -68.14 7.14 -16.23
C LYS A 45 -67.37 7.68 -15.02
N ALA A 46 -66.26 7.04 -14.68
CA ALA A 46 -65.32 7.58 -13.72
C ALA A 46 -64.48 8.67 -14.39
N VAL A 47 -64.35 9.84 -13.75
CA VAL A 47 -63.47 10.93 -14.20
C VAL A 47 -62.42 11.16 -13.12
N VAL A 48 -61.15 11.05 -13.49
CA VAL A 48 -60.01 11.30 -12.60
C VAL A 48 -59.14 12.40 -13.16
N GLU A 49 -58.72 13.34 -12.32
CA GLU A 49 -57.68 14.29 -12.63
C GLU A 49 -56.35 13.77 -12.09
N VAL A 50 -55.41 13.54 -13.01
CA VAL A 50 -54.06 13.07 -12.71
C VAL A 50 -53.11 14.22 -12.92
N ASN A 51 -52.47 14.64 -11.83
CA ASN A 51 -51.39 15.61 -11.87
C ASN A 51 -50.09 14.85 -11.66
N VAL A 52 -49.16 15.03 -12.58
CA VAL A 52 -47.80 14.52 -12.40
C VAL A 52 -47.23 15.32 -11.25
N ILE A 53 -46.90 14.62 -10.16
CA ILE A 53 -46.04 15.23 -9.16
C ILE A 53 -44.72 15.33 -9.88
N GLU A 54 -44.26 16.55 -10.16
CA GLU A 54 -42.85 16.77 -10.46
C GLU A 54 -42.07 16.43 -9.18
N THR A 55 -42.00 15.14 -8.84
CA THR A 55 -40.83 14.65 -8.16
C THR A 55 -39.69 15.07 -9.09
N PRO A 56 -38.69 15.82 -8.59
CA PRO A 56 -37.53 16.08 -9.41
C PRO A 56 -37.12 14.71 -9.86
N LYS A 57 -37.24 14.50 -11.18
CA LYS A 57 -36.70 13.34 -11.87
C LYS A 57 -35.38 13.12 -11.16
N GLU A 58 -35.21 11.97 -10.51
CA GLU A 58 -33.88 11.47 -10.25
C GLU A 58 -33.27 11.26 -11.65
N GLU A 59 -32.94 12.37 -12.30
CA GLU A 59 -31.69 12.51 -13.01
C GLU A 59 -30.70 11.84 -12.09
N LYS A 60 -30.17 10.74 -12.58
CA LYS A 60 -28.95 10.10 -12.14
C LYS A 60 -27.90 11.18 -11.82
N LYS A 61 -27.99 11.76 -10.63
CA LYS A 61 -27.00 12.66 -10.02
C LYS A 61 -26.08 11.88 -9.09
N GLU A 62 -26.05 10.55 -9.23
CA GLU A 62 -25.09 9.68 -8.54
C GLU A 62 -23.80 9.43 -9.34
N GLU A 63 -23.71 9.82 -10.61
CA GLU A 63 -22.49 9.62 -11.41
C GLU A 63 -21.51 10.82 -11.37
N ALA A 64 -21.97 12.03 -11.05
CA ALA A 64 -21.14 13.24 -11.20
C ALA A 64 -20.09 13.43 -10.09
N GLY A 65 -20.38 13.10 -8.82
CA GLY A 65 -19.40 13.30 -7.74
C GLY A 65 -18.24 12.29 -7.74
N CYS A 66 -18.48 11.13 -8.33
CA CYS A 66 -17.56 9.99 -8.32
C CYS A 66 -16.45 10.13 -9.36
N ALA A 67 -16.82 10.44 -10.60
CA ALA A 67 -15.87 10.63 -11.71
C ALA A 67 -15.06 11.92 -11.55
N GLU A 68 -15.69 13.00 -11.06
CA GLU A 68 -15.01 14.29 -10.90
C GLU A 68 -13.85 14.22 -9.88
N SER A 69 -13.96 13.35 -8.86
CA SER A 69 -12.93 13.20 -7.84
C SER A 69 -11.70 12.44 -8.32
N GLY A 70 -11.87 11.40 -9.16
CA GLY A 70 -10.72 10.68 -9.71
C GLY A 70 -10.04 11.42 -10.85
N GLU A 71 -10.77 12.21 -11.64
CA GLU A 71 -10.16 13.14 -12.61
C GLU A 71 -9.24 14.16 -11.93
N LYS A 72 -9.71 14.80 -10.84
CA LYS A 72 -8.88 15.69 -10.00
C LYS A 72 -7.64 14.98 -9.44
N THR A 73 -7.80 13.72 -9.05
CA THR A 73 -6.68 12.92 -8.54
C THR A 73 -5.67 12.61 -9.64
N LEU A 74 -6.13 12.30 -10.85
CA LEU A 74 -5.29 12.09 -12.03
C LEU A 74 -4.51 13.36 -12.39
N GLU A 75 -5.17 14.52 -12.38
CA GLU A 75 -4.55 15.82 -12.62
C GLU A 75 -3.45 16.11 -11.58
N PHE A 76 -3.76 15.92 -10.30
CA PHE A 76 -2.77 16.05 -9.22
C PHE A 76 -1.55 15.15 -9.44
N VAL A 77 -1.75 13.87 -9.81
CA VAL A 77 -0.63 12.96 -10.07
C VAL A 77 0.19 13.45 -11.27
N LYS A 78 -0.45 13.89 -12.36
CA LYS A 78 0.26 14.45 -13.52
C LYS A 78 1.09 15.68 -13.16
N GLU A 79 0.54 16.61 -12.40
CA GLU A 79 1.26 17.80 -11.93
C GLU A 79 2.44 17.43 -11.03
N LEU A 80 2.25 16.49 -10.10
CA LEU A 80 3.30 16.00 -9.22
C LEU A 80 4.47 15.41 -10.02
N LEU A 81 4.18 14.57 -11.02
CA LEU A 81 5.21 14.00 -11.88
C LEU A 81 5.91 15.05 -12.74
N GLY A 82 5.16 16.04 -13.24
CA GLY A 82 5.72 17.18 -13.96
C GLY A 82 6.69 17.99 -13.11
N LEU A 83 6.37 18.25 -11.83
CA LEU A 83 7.27 18.92 -10.88
C LEU A 83 8.53 18.12 -10.57
N MET A 84 8.46 16.79 -10.65
CA MET A 84 9.61 15.89 -10.51
C MET A 84 10.45 15.79 -11.81
N GLY A 85 9.96 16.36 -12.92
CA GLY A 85 10.61 16.27 -14.24
C GLY A 85 10.43 14.90 -14.91
N ILE A 86 9.39 14.16 -14.54
CA ILE A 86 9.10 12.83 -15.09
C ILE A 86 7.93 12.94 -16.07
N GLU A 87 8.17 12.60 -17.34
CA GLU A 87 7.11 12.50 -18.34
C GLU A 87 6.45 11.12 -18.28
N ALA A 88 5.16 11.07 -17.95
CA ALA A 88 4.40 9.82 -17.81
C ALA A 88 3.01 9.91 -18.44
N GLU A 89 2.65 8.89 -19.22
CA GLU A 89 1.28 8.63 -19.63
C GLU A 89 0.50 8.04 -18.44
N CYS A 90 -0.56 8.73 -18.03
CA CYS A 90 -1.39 8.33 -16.91
C CYS A 90 -2.79 7.95 -17.40
N ARG A 91 -3.23 6.73 -17.08
CA ARG A 91 -4.57 6.22 -17.39
C ARG A 91 -5.36 5.98 -16.11
N LEU A 92 -6.59 6.47 -16.08
CA LEU A 92 -7.52 6.29 -14.97
C LEU A 92 -8.55 5.21 -15.33
N THR A 93 -8.76 4.27 -14.43
CA THR A 93 -9.84 3.30 -14.47
C THR A 93 -10.61 3.38 -13.16
N GLU A 94 -11.90 3.71 -13.24
CA GLU A 94 -12.76 3.79 -12.06
C GLU A 94 -13.76 2.64 -12.02
N ASN A 95 -13.93 2.08 -10.84
CA ASN A 95 -15.01 1.18 -10.46
C ASN A 95 -15.70 1.73 -9.19
N ASP A 96 -16.88 1.21 -8.84
CA ASP A 96 -17.74 1.71 -7.76
C ASP A 96 -17.02 2.01 -6.42
N SER A 97 -15.97 1.23 -6.09
CA SER A 97 -15.21 1.36 -4.83
C SER A 97 -13.69 1.53 -5.00
N ASN A 98 -13.18 1.35 -6.22
CA ASN A 98 -11.74 1.29 -6.49
C ASN A 98 -11.38 2.20 -7.67
N THR A 99 -10.39 3.05 -7.45
CA THR A 99 -9.79 3.89 -8.49
C THR A 99 -8.38 3.37 -8.77
N VAL A 100 -8.12 3.00 -10.02
CA VAL A 100 -6.81 2.52 -10.46
C VAL A 100 -6.19 3.53 -11.39
N ILE A 101 -4.97 3.97 -11.06
CA ILE A 101 -4.16 4.86 -11.89
C ILE A 101 -2.98 4.04 -12.41
N THR A 102 -2.95 3.83 -13.73
CA THR A 102 -1.84 3.17 -14.41
C THR A 102 -0.91 4.22 -14.98
N LEU A 103 0.38 4.10 -14.67
CA LEU A 103 1.43 5.02 -15.09
C LEU A 103 2.40 4.29 -16.04
N ASN A 104 2.65 4.87 -17.22
CA ASN A 104 3.69 4.43 -18.15
C ASN A 104 4.63 5.60 -18.40
N SER A 105 5.94 5.38 -18.31
CA SER A 105 6.93 6.44 -18.48
C SER A 105 8.19 5.87 -19.08
N ASP A 106 8.86 6.64 -19.94
CA ASP A 106 10.19 6.30 -20.44
C ASP A 106 11.23 6.26 -19.30
N ASP A 107 10.98 6.97 -18.20
CA ASP A 107 11.75 6.89 -16.95
C ASP A 107 10.92 6.25 -15.82
N SER A 108 10.39 5.06 -16.08
CA SER A 108 9.69 4.26 -15.07
C SER A 108 10.56 3.96 -13.85
N SER A 109 11.89 3.94 -14.01
CA SER A 109 12.85 3.69 -12.92
C SER A 109 12.83 4.79 -11.84
N ALA A 110 12.80 6.06 -12.25
CA ALA A 110 12.70 7.19 -11.34
C ALA A 110 11.32 7.25 -10.66
N LEU A 111 10.26 6.88 -11.38
CA LEU A 111 8.89 6.85 -10.85
C LEU A 111 8.68 5.73 -9.82
N ILE A 112 9.25 4.56 -10.05
CA ILE A 112 9.18 3.43 -9.11
C ILE A 112 10.03 3.76 -7.87
N GLY A 113 11.22 4.34 -8.07
CA GLY A 113 12.19 4.58 -7.02
C GLY A 113 12.78 3.30 -6.44
N ARG A 114 13.51 3.40 -5.33
CA ARG A 114 14.14 2.23 -4.71
C ARG A 114 13.05 1.30 -4.17
N ARG A 115 12.86 0.16 -4.84
CA ARG A 115 11.88 -0.89 -4.45
C ARG A 115 10.42 -0.44 -4.43
N GLY A 116 10.06 0.63 -5.14
CA GLY A 116 8.67 1.10 -5.17
C GLY A 116 8.34 2.19 -4.15
N GLU A 117 9.33 2.69 -3.39
CA GLU A 117 9.11 3.71 -2.36
C GLU A 117 8.46 4.99 -2.90
N ILE A 118 8.80 5.40 -4.12
CA ILE A 118 8.19 6.59 -4.76
C ILE A 118 6.77 6.26 -5.21
N LEU A 119 6.55 5.11 -5.84
CA LEU A 119 5.22 4.65 -6.27
C LEU A 119 4.24 4.56 -5.09
N ASP A 120 4.69 4.03 -3.95
CA ASP A 120 3.88 3.94 -2.72
C ASP A 120 3.59 5.32 -2.11
N ALA A 121 4.54 6.25 -2.17
CA ALA A 121 4.33 7.63 -1.73
C ALA A 121 3.30 8.35 -2.61
N VAL A 122 3.43 8.24 -3.95
CA VAL A 122 2.46 8.78 -4.91
C VAL A 122 1.07 8.19 -4.68
N GLN A 123 0.97 6.87 -4.46
CA GLN A 123 -0.31 6.23 -4.14
C GLN A 123 -0.94 6.79 -2.86
N THR A 124 -0.13 7.02 -1.84
CA THR A 124 -0.61 7.56 -0.55
C THR A 124 -1.14 8.98 -0.73
N LEU A 125 -0.44 9.82 -1.49
CA LEU A 125 -0.87 11.19 -1.79
C LEU A 125 -2.13 11.19 -2.66
N ALA A 126 -2.18 10.36 -3.71
CA ALA A 126 -3.34 10.21 -4.56
C ALA A 126 -4.58 9.73 -3.77
N GLY A 127 -4.39 8.79 -2.85
CA GLY A 127 -5.45 8.32 -1.96
C GLY A 127 -5.93 9.41 -0.99
N ALA A 128 -5.03 10.25 -0.48
CA ALA A 128 -5.40 11.40 0.33
C ALA A 128 -6.24 12.39 -0.51
N VAL A 129 -5.76 12.77 -1.70
CA VAL A 129 -6.45 13.71 -2.59
C VAL A 129 -7.83 13.19 -3.01
N LEU A 130 -7.94 11.91 -3.40
CA LEU A 130 -9.21 11.31 -3.79
C LEU A 130 -10.24 11.40 -2.67
N ASN A 131 -9.84 11.21 -1.42
CA ASN A 131 -10.77 11.18 -0.29
C ASN A 131 -11.03 12.55 0.34
N ILE A 132 -10.43 13.65 -0.15
CA ILE A 132 -10.76 15.00 0.29
C ILE A 132 -12.19 15.34 -0.13
N GLY A 133 -13.07 15.63 0.84
CA GLY A 133 -14.45 16.05 0.57
C GLY A 133 -15.40 14.92 0.16
N ASN A 134 -14.91 13.69 -0.01
CA ASN A 134 -15.74 12.54 -0.34
C ASN A 134 -16.36 11.92 0.92
N LYS A 135 -17.69 11.72 0.89
CA LYS A 135 -18.44 11.09 1.98
C LYS A 135 -18.23 9.58 2.05
N VAL A 136 -17.89 8.97 0.93
CA VAL A 136 -17.63 7.53 0.79
C VAL A 136 -16.14 7.33 0.57
N TYR A 137 -15.52 6.48 1.40
CA TYR A 137 -14.12 6.13 1.24
C TYR A 137 -13.91 5.32 -0.03
N LYS A 138 -13.01 5.76 -0.90
CA LYS A 138 -12.58 5.05 -2.09
C LYS A 138 -11.12 4.65 -1.99
N LYS A 139 -10.81 3.43 -2.43
CA LYS A 139 -9.43 2.93 -2.45
C LYS A 139 -8.75 3.34 -3.75
N VAL A 140 -7.59 3.96 -3.64
CA VAL A 140 -6.70 4.23 -4.78
C VAL A 140 -5.63 3.15 -4.87
N VAL A 141 -5.38 2.68 -6.09
CA VAL A 141 -4.20 1.88 -6.43
C VAL A 141 -3.46 2.61 -7.54
N VAL A 142 -2.17 2.88 -7.31
CA VAL A 142 -1.27 3.40 -8.34
C VAL A 142 -0.30 2.28 -8.70
N ASP A 143 -0.22 1.97 -9.98
CA ASP A 143 0.70 0.97 -10.50
C ASP A 143 1.43 1.51 -11.73
N CYS A 144 2.67 1.06 -11.89
CA CYS A 144 3.53 1.41 -13.01
C CYS A 144 4.02 0.14 -13.68
N GLU A 145 3.65 -0.08 -14.95
CA GLU A 145 4.11 -1.21 -15.78
C GLU A 145 4.04 -2.60 -15.12
N ASN A 146 3.03 -2.86 -14.30
CA ASN A 146 2.88 -4.07 -13.49
C ASN A 146 4.08 -4.36 -12.56
N TYR A 147 4.63 -3.29 -11.96
CA TYR A 147 5.78 -3.36 -11.09
C TYR A 147 5.52 -4.23 -9.86
N ARG A 148 4.33 -4.14 -9.26
CA ARG A 148 3.99 -4.87 -8.02
C ARG A 148 4.12 -6.38 -8.20
N ASP A 149 3.55 -6.94 -9.27
CA ASP A 149 3.63 -8.37 -9.57
C ASP A 149 5.07 -8.81 -9.87
N LYS A 150 5.78 -8.05 -10.72
CA LYS A 150 7.20 -8.32 -11.03
C LYS A 150 8.09 -8.27 -9.78
N ARG A 151 7.78 -7.37 -8.85
CA ARG A 151 8.51 -7.19 -7.60
C ARG A 151 8.28 -8.37 -6.66
N GLU A 152 7.04 -8.84 -6.55
CA GLU A 152 6.71 -10.03 -5.78
C GLU A 152 7.46 -11.25 -6.31
N GLU A 153 7.42 -11.51 -7.62
CA GLU A 153 8.15 -12.63 -8.23
C GLU A 153 9.67 -12.53 -7.96
N THR A 154 10.23 -11.32 -8.04
CA THR A 154 11.65 -11.09 -7.74
C THR A 154 11.98 -11.39 -6.27
N LEU A 155 11.10 -11.07 -5.33
CA LEU A 155 11.28 -11.34 -3.91
C LEU A 155 11.18 -12.83 -3.60
N VAL A 156 10.25 -13.56 -4.24
CA VAL A 156 10.14 -15.01 -4.13
C VAL A 156 11.43 -15.69 -4.63
N ARG A 157 11.92 -15.29 -5.81
CA ARG A 157 13.19 -15.81 -6.35
C ARG A 157 14.37 -15.48 -5.43
N LEU A 158 14.41 -14.28 -4.86
CA LEU A 158 15.44 -13.89 -3.89
C LEU A 158 15.40 -14.78 -2.65
N ALA A 159 14.20 -15.10 -2.15
CA ALA A 159 14.01 -15.91 -0.96
C ALA A 159 14.63 -17.31 -1.14
N HIS A 160 14.28 -18.03 -2.21
CA HIS A 160 14.84 -19.36 -2.49
C HIS A 160 16.35 -19.34 -2.74
N LYS A 161 16.84 -18.30 -3.43
CA LYS A 161 18.29 -18.14 -3.64
C LYS A 161 19.05 -17.95 -2.32
N LEU A 162 18.46 -17.22 -1.37
CA LEU A 162 19.10 -16.98 -0.08
C LEU A 162 18.90 -18.16 0.89
N GLU A 163 17.83 -18.93 0.74
CA GLU A 163 17.64 -20.23 1.39
C GLU A 163 18.76 -21.20 1.02
N GLU A 164 18.98 -21.46 -0.28
CA GLU A 164 20.07 -22.32 -0.76
C GLU A 164 21.42 -21.88 -0.18
N LYS A 165 21.68 -20.57 -0.24
CA LYS A 165 22.91 -20.00 0.31
C LYS A 165 23.03 -20.18 1.83
N ALA A 166 21.94 -20.00 2.57
CA ALA A 166 21.92 -20.15 4.03
C ALA A 166 22.25 -21.59 4.43
N THR A 167 21.64 -22.56 3.75
CA THR A 167 21.84 -24.00 3.95
C THR A 167 23.27 -24.41 3.59
N ASP A 168 23.77 -24.01 2.42
CA ASP A 168 25.15 -24.31 1.97
C ASP A 168 26.22 -23.80 2.93
N MET A 169 26.03 -22.58 3.44
CA MET A 169 26.98 -21.95 4.35
C MET A 169 26.76 -22.34 5.82
N ARG A 170 25.64 -23.02 6.13
CA ARG A 170 25.15 -23.30 7.50
C ARG A 170 25.18 -22.09 8.42
N ARG A 171 24.86 -20.90 7.88
CA ARG A 171 24.86 -19.64 8.64
C ARG A 171 23.60 -18.85 8.36
N GLU A 172 23.18 -18.07 9.35
CA GLU A 172 22.05 -17.16 9.20
C GLU A 172 22.33 -16.14 8.09
N VAL A 173 21.32 -15.82 7.29
CA VAL A 173 21.38 -14.81 6.24
C VAL A 173 20.50 -13.63 6.62
N ILE A 174 21.09 -12.45 6.76
CA ILE A 174 20.42 -11.20 7.10
C ILE A 174 20.17 -10.42 5.81
N LEU A 175 18.90 -10.07 5.56
CA LEU A 175 18.47 -9.31 4.39
C LEU A 175 18.50 -7.80 4.64
N GLU A 176 18.29 -7.02 3.58
CA GLU A 176 18.08 -5.57 3.68
C GLU A 176 16.77 -5.25 4.42
N PRO A 177 16.68 -4.14 5.18
CA PRO A 177 15.43 -3.66 5.74
C PRO A 177 14.37 -3.46 4.66
N MET A 178 13.14 -3.92 4.86
CA MET A 178 12.12 -3.92 3.82
C MET A 178 10.72 -3.77 4.43
N SER A 179 9.73 -3.39 3.61
CA SER A 179 8.39 -3.09 4.11
C SER A 179 7.72 -4.34 4.72
N PRO A 180 6.73 -4.18 5.62
CA PRO A 180 5.98 -5.31 6.16
C PRO A 180 5.40 -6.25 5.09
N PHE A 181 4.98 -5.69 3.95
CA PHE A 181 4.47 -6.45 2.81
C PHE A 181 5.57 -7.30 2.17
N GLU A 182 6.74 -6.72 1.87
CA GLU A 182 7.88 -7.44 1.31
C GLU A 182 8.37 -8.56 2.26
N ARG A 183 8.42 -8.29 3.58
CA ARG A 183 8.80 -9.30 4.58
C ARG A 183 7.82 -10.47 4.57
N ARG A 184 6.52 -10.19 4.46
CA ARG A 184 5.48 -11.22 4.38
C ARG A 184 5.68 -12.12 3.16
N ILE A 185 5.98 -11.55 1.99
CA ILE A 185 6.26 -12.34 0.77
C ILE A 185 7.38 -13.35 1.03
N ILE A 186 8.49 -12.92 1.65
CA ILE A 186 9.62 -13.81 1.95
C ILE A 186 9.24 -14.88 2.98
N HIS A 187 8.52 -14.49 4.04
CA HIS A 187 8.03 -15.44 5.05
C HIS A 187 7.11 -16.50 4.44
N THR A 188 6.20 -16.10 3.55
CA THR A 188 5.28 -17.00 2.86
C THR A 188 5.99 -17.88 1.83
N ALA A 189 6.95 -17.34 1.08
CA ALA A 189 7.73 -18.12 0.12
C ALA A 189 8.53 -19.26 0.78
N LEU A 190 8.98 -19.04 2.03
CA LEU A 190 9.79 -20.00 2.78
C LEU A 190 9.04 -20.69 3.92
N SER A 191 7.72 -20.54 4.03
CA SER A 191 6.97 -21.11 5.16
C SER A 191 6.89 -22.63 5.13
N GLU A 192 6.95 -23.22 3.95
CA GLU A 192 6.90 -24.67 3.74
C GLU A 192 8.30 -25.31 3.60
N SER A 193 9.37 -24.53 3.77
CA SER A 193 10.73 -25.07 3.70
C SER A 193 11.03 -26.00 4.88
N GLU A 194 11.58 -27.17 4.58
CA GLU A 194 12.09 -28.11 5.59
C GLU A 194 13.54 -27.78 6.03
N THR A 195 14.22 -26.88 5.33
CA THR A 195 15.66 -26.62 5.53
C THR A 195 15.95 -25.32 6.28
N VAL A 196 15.04 -24.35 6.24
CA VAL A 196 15.23 -23.04 6.87
C VAL A 196 13.99 -22.60 7.65
N THR A 197 14.21 -21.72 8.62
CA THR A 197 13.16 -20.94 9.28
C THR A 197 13.40 -19.46 9.06
N THR A 198 12.35 -18.65 9.16
CA THR A 198 12.43 -17.20 8.93
C THR A 198 11.95 -16.43 10.14
N ARG A 199 12.63 -15.32 10.50
CA ARG A 199 12.18 -14.38 11.53
C ARG A 199 12.40 -12.94 11.09
N SER A 200 11.51 -12.04 11.50
CA SER A 200 11.66 -10.60 11.29
C SER A 200 12.31 -9.95 12.52
N ASP A 201 13.44 -9.26 12.33
CA ASP A 201 14.22 -8.61 13.40
C ASP A 201 14.46 -7.11 13.09
N GLY A 202 14.81 -6.33 14.11
CA GLY A 202 14.96 -4.86 14.03
C GLY A 202 13.67 -4.08 14.32
N LYS A 203 13.77 -2.75 14.24
CA LYS A 203 12.65 -1.80 14.44
C LYS A 203 12.39 -1.03 13.16
N GLU A 204 11.12 -0.76 12.87
CA GLU A 204 10.71 0.07 11.73
C GLU A 204 11.41 1.44 11.80
N PRO A 205 11.94 2.00 10.69
CA PRO A 205 11.92 1.51 9.30
C PRO A 205 13.05 0.51 8.94
N ASN A 206 13.93 0.19 9.90
CA ASN A 206 15.10 -0.66 9.71
C ASN A 206 14.80 -2.14 10.03
N ARG A 207 13.54 -2.59 9.87
CA ARG A 207 13.15 -3.97 10.16
C ARG A 207 13.41 -4.89 8.95
N TYR A 208 14.02 -6.04 9.18
CA TYR A 208 14.51 -6.95 8.12
C TYR A 208 14.12 -8.41 8.42
N VAL A 209 14.27 -9.27 7.41
CA VAL A 209 14.11 -10.73 7.55
C VAL A 209 15.47 -11.38 7.75
N VAL A 210 15.51 -12.37 8.64
CA VAL A 210 16.62 -13.29 8.83
C VAL A 210 16.17 -14.68 8.43
N ILE A 211 16.91 -15.31 7.53
CA ILE A 211 16.75 -16.72 7.15
C ILE A 211 17.75 -17.53 7.97
N VAL A 212 17.27 -18.52 8.71
CA VAL A 212 18.04 -19.32 9.65
C VAL A 212 18.00 -20.78 9.17
N PRO A 213 19.12 -21.38 8.74
CA PRO A 213 19.14 -22.80 8.38
C PRO A 213 18.93 -23.67 9.61
N ASN A 214 18.24 -24.79 9.43
CA ASN A 214 17.92 -25.71 10.53
C ASN A 214 19.17 -26.44 11.05
N ASP A 215 20.19 -26.62 10.21
CA ASP A 215 21.50 -27.20 10.55
C ASP A 215 22.60 -26.14 10.80
N LYS A 216 22.20 -24.96 11.29
CA LYS A 216 23.09 -23.83 11.56
C LYS A 216 24.31 -24.22 12.41
N ASP A 217 25.48 -23.78 11.98
CA ASP A 217 26.68 -23.75 12.82
C ASP A 217 26.57 -22.59 13.82
N GLU A 218 26.43 -22.91 15.10
CA GLU A 218 26.28 -21.92 16.18
C GLU A 218 27.48 -20.97 16.32
N ASN A 219 28.65 -21.35 15.80
CA ASN A 219 29.84 -20.52 15.83
C ASN A 219 30.00 -19.65 14.57
N ALA A 220 29.21 -19.90 13.52
CA ALA A 220 29.31 -19.18 12.27
C ALA A 220 28.70 -17.77 12.39
N ARG A 221 29.43 -16.78 11.87
CA ARG A 221 28.92 -15.41 11.80
C ARG A 221 27.80 -15.32 10.75
N PRO A 222 26.74 -14.53 11.02
CA PRO A 222 25.66 -14.34 10.06
C PRO A 222 26.20 -13.67 8.79
N TYR A 223 25.72 -14.14 7.64
CA TYR A 223 25.99 -13.55 6.35
C TYR A 223 25.07 -12.35 6.12
N ASN A 224 25.65 -11.17 5.93
CA ASN A 224 24.89 -9.97 5.62
C ASN A 224 24.75 -9.82 4.09
N ALA A 225 23.55 -10.08 3.57
CA ALA A 225 23.27 -10.01 2.14
C ALA A 225 23.43 -8.57 1.59
N ALA A 226 23.14 -7.55 2.39
CA ALA A 226 23.26 -6.14 2.01
C ALA A 226 24.73 -5.70 1.83
N ARG A 227 25.62 -6.12 2.73
CA ARG A 227 27.04 -5.71 2.71
C ARG A 227 27.86 -6.48 1.68
N ASN A 228 27.55 -7.77 1.49
CA ASN A 228 28.40 -8.66 0.70
C ASN A 228 28.07 -8.65 -0.80
N ALA A 229 27.02 -7.95 -1.22
CA ALA A 229 26.73 -7.68 -2.64
C ALA A 229 27.79 -6.78 -3.31
N ARG A 230 28.57 -6.00 -2.55
CA ARG A 230 29.58 -5.03 -3.07
C ARG A 230 31.01 -5.60 -3.19
N GLY A 231 31.17 -6.91 -3.39
CA GLY A 231 32.47 -7.50 -3.72
C GLY A 231 33.48 -7.60 -2.56
N GLY A 232 33.00 -7.71 -1.32
CA GLY A 232 33.84 -7.84 -0.13
C GLY A 232 34.45 -9.25 0.02
N ARG A 233 35.78 -9.30 0.07
CA ARG A 233 36.67 -10.47 0.22
C ARG A 233 36.48 -11.23 1.55
N ASP A 234 35.32 -11.80 1.81
CA ASP A 234 35.12 -12.63 3.02
C ASP A 234 35.58 -14.09 2.83
N HIS A 235 35.79 -14.55 1.60
CA HIS A 235 36.26 -15.91 1.33
C HIS A 235 37.70 -16.20 1.82
N GLU A 236 38.48 -15.18 2.19
CA GLU A 236 39.90 -15.34 2.51
C GLU A 236 40.19 -15.43 4.01
N ARG A 237 39.22 -15.13 4.89
CA ARG A 237 39.40 -15.28 6.35
C ARG A 237 38.95 -16.64 6.89
N ASP A 238 37.98 -17.29 6.26
CA ASP A 238 37.42 -18.56 6.75
C ASP A 238 38.37 -19.77 6.59
N ARG A 239 39.48 -19.63 5.83
CA ARG A 239 40.51 -20.68 5.72
C ARG A 239 41.51 -20.71 6.87
N ARG A 240 41.55 -19.70 7.76
CA ARG A 240 42.54 -19.69 8.86
C ARG A 240 42.09 -20.45 10.11
N ASP A 241 40.80 -20.71 10.30
CA ASP A 241 40.31 -21.39 11.51
C ASP A 241 40.31 -22.93 11.42
N ARG A 242 40.75 -23.52 10.29
CA ARG A 242 40.92 -24.98 10.14
C ARG A 242 42.37 -25.46 9.95
N GLY A 243 43.36 -24.57 9.98
CA GLY A 243 44.77 -24.90 9.76
C GLY A 243 45.63 -24.62 10.99
N GLY A 244 46.04 -25.67 11.70
CA GLY A 244 46.65 -25.63 13.03
C GLY A 244 47.87 -24.72 13.24
N ARG A 245 48.13 -24.42 14.52
CA ARG A 245 49.51 -24.37 15.01
C ARG A 245 49.60 -24.83 16.47
N ASN A 246 49.83 -26.13 16.58
CA ASN A 246 50.69 -26.71 17.60
C ASN A 246 52.02 -25.96 17.56
N GLY A 247 52.35 -25.20 18.62
CA GLY A 247 53.54 -24.36 18.71
C GLY A 247 53.90 -24.18 20.16
N GLY A 248 54.90 -24.94 20.60
CA GLY A 248 55.23 -25.18 21.99
C GLY A 248 55.50 -23.92 22.82
N ARG A 249 55.02 -23.97 24.06
CA ARG A 249 55.55 -23.20 25.18
C ARG A 249 57.03 -23.55 25.36
N ASN A 250 57.92 -22.65 24.97
CA ASN A 250 59.24 -22.58 25.59
C ASN A 250 59.40 -21.22 26.26
N ASN A 251 59.69 -21.31 27.55
CA ASN A 251 59.91 -20.24 28.50
C ASN A 251 61.44 -20.10 28.68
N ARG A 252 61.91 -18.87 28.96
CA ARG A 252 63.25 -18.45 29.48
C ARG A 252 64.33 -17.97 28.48
N GLY A 253 64.70 -16.68 28.63
CA GLY A 253 66.10 -16.27 28.91
C GLY A 253 66.74 -15.17 28.04
N GLY A 254 67.03 -14.00 28.65
CA GLY A 254 68.11 -13.03 28.28
C GLY A 254 67.67 -11.81 27.46
N MET A 255 67.53 -10.58 28.00
CA MET A 255 68.57 -9.53 28.24
C MET A 255 69.42 -9.23 26.98
N ARG A 256 69.65 -8.00 26.49
CA ARG A 256 69.80 -6.66 27.10
C ARG A 256 69.96 -5.62 25.96
N GLY A 257 69.65 -4.34 26.22
CA GLY A 257 70.24 -3.22 25.45
C GLY A 257 69.38 -1.96 25.36
N GLY A 258 69.45 -1.09 26.37
CA GLY A 258 68.75 0.20 26.41
C GLY A 258 69.63 1.41 26.08
N ASN A 259 68.98 2.49 25.66
CA ASN A 259 69.26 3.94 25.86
C ASN A 259 68.51 4.71 24.74
N GLY A 260 67.77 5.79 24.94
CA GLY A 260 67.47 6.63 26.09
C GLY A 260 66.81 7.94 25.58
N ARG A 261 66.24 8.70 26.53
CA ARG A 261 65.80 10.13 26.46
C ARG A 261 64.41 10.41 25.86
N ARG A 262 63.66 11.43 26.27
CA ARG A 262 63.29 12.07 27.57
C ARG A 262 62.15 13.04 27.20
N SER A 263 61.10 13.05 28.04
CA SER A 263 60.10 14.11 28.31
C SER A 263 59.50 14.99 27.18
N GLY A 264 58.17 14.91 27.06
CA GLY A 264 57.27 15.99 27.48
C GLY A 264 57.21 17.27 26.62
N PHE A 265 56.14 17.39 25.84
CA PHE A 265 55.54 18.68 25.51
C PHE A 265 54.01 18.54 25.47
N THR A 266 53.35 19.35 26.29
CA THR A 266 51.91 19.57 26.39
C THR A 266 51.47 20.63 25.39
N GLU A 267 50.29 20.45 24.78
CA GLU A 267 49.33 21.45 24.25
C GLU A 267 48.55 20.77 23.10
N GLU A 268 47.24 20.93 22.87
CA GLU A 268 46.25 21.86 23.39
C GLU A 268 44.86 21.27 23.12
N LYS A 269 43.92 21.47 24.06
CA LYS A 269 42.50 21.16 23.86
C LYS A 269 41.88 22.22 22.95
N ARG A 270 41.13 21.82 21.93
CA ARG A 270 40.04 22.62 21.37
C ARG A 270 38.70 21.90 21.58
N LYS A 271 37.86 22.51 22.42
CA LYS A 271 36.39 22.42 22.49
C LYS A 271 35.85 23.83 22.15
N PRO A 272 34.54 24.09 22.08
CA PRO A 272 33.42 23.39 21.42
C PRO A 272 32.51 24.39 20.64
N SER A 273 31.46 23.89 19.98
CA SER A 273 30.15 24.58 19.88
C SER A 273 29.09 23.51 19.53
N GLY A 274 28.02 23.24 20.27
CA GLY A 274 27.34 24.03 21.29
C GLY A 274 26.09 24.69 20.70
N PHE A 275 25.03 23.93 20.44
CA PHE A 275 23.66 24.44 20.54
C PHE A 275 22.72 23.28 20.91
N GLY A 276 22.10 23.37 22.07
CA GLY A 276 21.09 22.45 22.55
C GLY A 276 19.85 23.21 22.96
N THR A 277 18.72 22.50 22.99
CA THR A 277 17.60 22.59 23.95
C THR A 277 16.54 21.59 23.47
N TYR A 278 16.29 20.49 24.19
CA TYR A 278 15.40 20.35 25.35
C TYR A 278 13.91 20.25 25.00
N LEU A 279 13.35 19.05 25.24
CA LEU A 279 12.02 18.66 25.78
C LEU A 279 11.87 17.17 25.39
N GLY A 280 11.95 16.16 26.26
CA GLY A 280 11.57 16.09 27.66
C GLY A 280 10.31 15.24 27.77
N ASN A 281 10.44 13.92 27.92
CA ASN A 281 9.56 13.16 28.80
C ASN A 281 10.20 11.85 29.25
N SER A 282 10.41 11.79 30.56
CA SER A 282 10.97 10.69 31.34
C SER A 282 9.88 9.67 31.66
N LEU A 283 10.28 8.40 31.61
CA LEU A 283 9.66 7.29 32.35
C LEU A 283 9.54 7.61 33.85
N LYS A 284 8.48 7.10 34.51
CA LYS A 284 8.59 6.19 35.68
C LYS A 284 7.21 5.72 36.17
N ASP A 285 7.04 4.41 36.09
CA ASP A 285 6.59 3.46 37.12
C ASP A 285 5.84 4.03 38.34
N ASN A 286 4.56 3.67 38.46
CA ASN A 286 3.78 3.79 39.69
C ASN A 286 3.83 2.48 40.49
N LYS A 287 3.98 2.67 41.80
CA LYS A 287 3.53 1.75 42.87
C LYS A 287 2.03 1.49 42.79
#